data_AF-A0A1H8U7M8-F1
#
_entry.id   AF-A0A1H8U7M8-F1
#
_cell.length_a   1.000
_cell.length_b   1.000
_cell.length_c   1.000
_cell.angle_alpha   90.00
_cell.angle_beta   90.00
_cell.angle_gamma   90.00
#
_symmetry.space_group_name_H-M   'P 1'
#
loop_
_entity.id
_entity.type
_entity.pdbx_description
1 polymer ?
#
loop_
_entity_poly.entity_id
_entity_poly.type
_entity_poly.pdbx_seq_one_letter_code
_entity_poly.pdbx_strand_id
1 'polypeptide(L)'
;MISLLFVDWRNKTTGISVPGSVDDSAIRTALRNIPVRDSAAEIWGKVIGEISKFRDTSVTPTMKNRGEDDIRQATLFVFNRPVSFSSDTFRTTMSGLYFRSDAGFLYSRFDKGLTARQAESMTMKSYNSILIYQSIFNGRCDFLNNNFKSPFELLYCTFRKPVNFLTRDTLSTKVSFEGNFFGAGLHFNNLDKFANLKRVAQERLQRNKTIGFQRIGSTVTIKDCEFHGNLDFSACEIMADGKLEFENNILPDTLDLSKFRAASLDLRGFRADTGAARICYLNLLDSRIANLNVEYHNYRLYFPPGTTDDQVSSTYQSLLKSVKDNGYNSSYEELDMEYRHVNATRHPLDSNSAAFTFIRKHISKTFAFNAWVIAEKMRPAHLWDTIQRNWWGYGYEKTKVLYWSLLIIFGFSIYNFYHYGQLLSVLNIENLNPSNIPENTSGNKRKALTYWYCLTYTSFLFFKISFEFKALNFGKRFVLILLVQYFVGLICSAFIVNLIFSR
;
A
#
# COMPACT_ATOMS: atom_id res chain seq x y z
N MET A 1 -17.38 -27.34 -57.72
CA MET A 1 -18.18 -26.58 -58.70
C MET A 1 -19.38 -26.01 -57.98
N ILE A 2 -19.79 -24.80 -58.33
CA ILE A 2 -20.84 -23.95 -57.74
C ILE A 2 -20.36 -23.05 -56.59
N SER A 3 -20.00 -21.85 -57.01
CA SER A 3 -19.99 -20.58 -56.29
C SER A 3 -21.37 -20.25 -55.73
N LEU A 4 -21.44 -19.53 -54.60
CA LEU A 4 -22.56 -18.63 -54.33
C LEU A 4 -22.05 -17.38 -53.59
N LEU A 5 -22.20 -16.28 -54.31
CA LEU A 5 -21.95 -14.89 -53.95
C LEU A 5 -23.04 -14.41 -52.98
N PHE A 6 -22.69 -13.67 -51.93
CA PHE A 6 -23.54 -12.59 -51.41
C PHE A 6 -22.66 -11.43 -50.96
N VAL A 7 -22.90 -10.28 -51.59
CA VAL A 7 -22.39 -8.97 -51.20
C VAL A 7 -23.46 -8.36 -50.30
N ASP A 8 -23.07 -7.89 -49.12
CA ASP A 8 -23.84 -6.87 -48.41
C ASP A 8 -22.90 -5.71 -48.06
N TRP A 9 -23.39 -4.52 -48.38
CA TRP A 9 -22.69 -3.26 -48.50
C TRP A 9 -23.44 -2.28 -47.62
N ARG A 10 -22.91 -1.96 -46.41
CA ARG A 10 -23.22 -0.76 -45.61
C ARG A 10 -22.55 -0.84 -44.23
N ASN A 11 -21.40 -0.21 -44.07
CA ASN A 11 -21.31 1.14 -43.50
C ASN A 11 -19.84 1.46 -43.21
N LYS A 12 -19.38 2.53 -43.84
CA LYS A 12 -18.11 3.19 -43.58
C LYS A 12 -18.21 3.89 -42.22
N THR A 13 -17.42 3.46 -41.24
CA THR A 13 -16.92 4.36 -40.17
C THR A 13 -15.67 3.77 -39.53
N THR A 14 -14.53 4.38 -39.88
CA THR A 14 -13.29 4.58 -39.11
C THR A 14 -12.81 3.44 -38.21
N GLY A 15 -12.09 2.49 -38.79
CA GLY A 15 -11.07 1.74 -38.06
C GLY A 15 -9.79 2.57 -37.99
N ILE A 16 -9.31 2.86 -36.78
CA ILE A 16 -8.01 3.51 -36.57
C ILE A 16 -6.94 2.50 -36.98
N SER A 17 -6.24 2.75 -38.09
CA SER A 17 -4.96 2.12 -38.36
C SER A 17 -3.88 2.89 -37.62
N VAL A 18 -3.07 2.22 -36.80
CA VAL A 18 -1.82 2.79 -36.29
C VAL A 18 -0.65 2.00 -36.89
N PRO A 19 -0.02 2.49 -37.98
CA PRO A 19 1.23 1.96 -38.46
C PRO A 19 2.41 2.69 -37.81
N GLY A 20 3.43 1.92 -37.41
CA GLY A 20 4.70 2.44 -36.95
C GLY A 20 4.71 2.90 -35.49
N SER A 21 5.87 2.86 -34.87
CA SER A 21 6.15 3.19 -33.46
C SER A 21 5.36 4.39 -32.95
N VAL A 22 4.23 4.12 -32.27
CA VAL A 22 3.48 5.12 -31.52
C VAL A 22 3.78 4.93 -30.06
N ASP A 23 4.04 6.05 -29.40
CA ASP A 23 4.29 6.21 -27.98
C ASP A 23 3.38 5.30 -27.13
N ASP A 24 4.01 4.51 -26.26
CA ASP A 24 3.47 3.38 -25.50
C ASP A 24 2.22 3.78 -24.67
N SER A 25 2.10 5.06 -24.32
CA SER A 25 0.96 5.63 -23.61
C SER A 25 -0.38 5.58 -24.38
N ALA A 26 -0.37 5.73 -25.71
CA ALA A 26 -1.58 5.75 -26.53
C ALA A 26 -2.17 4.34 -26.69
N ILE A 27 -1.32 3.32 -26.83
CA ILE A 27 -1.73 1.91 -26.90
C ILE A 27 -2.30 1.46 -25.55
N ARG A 28 -1.62 1.82 -24.43
CA ARG A 28 -2.13 1.56 -23.07
C ARG A 28 -3.51 2.19 -22.85
N THR A 29 -3.72 3.42 -23.30
CA THR A 29 -5.00 4.12 -23.18
C THR A 29 -6.09 3.51 -24.07
N ALA A 30 -5.75 3.09 -25.29
CA ALA A 30 -6.68 2.44 -26.21
C ALA A 30 -7.14 1.06 -25.70
N LEU A 31 -6.23 0.25 -25.14
CA LEU A 31 -6.55 -1.05 -24.54
C LEU A 31 -7.38 -0.91 -23.25
N ARG A 32 -7.10 0.10 -22.42
CA ARG A 32 -7.89 0.43 -21.21
C ARG A 32 -9.36 0.77 -21.54
N ASN A 33 -9.59 1.42 -22.69
CA ASN A 33 -10.88 2.00 -23.04
C ASN A 33 -11.68 1.21 -24.08
N ILE A 34 -11.30 -0.03 -24.44
CA ILE A 34 -12.15 -0.87 -25.30
C ILE A 34 -13.46 -1.13 -24.54
N PRO A 35 -14.58 -0.50 -24.93
CA PRO A 35 -15.85 -0.69 -24.25
C PRO A 35 -16.29 -2.13 -24.50
N VAL A 36 -16.81 -2.81 -23.48
CA VAL A 36 -17.56 -4.05 -23.67
C VAL A 36 -18.85 -3.68 -24.40
N ARG A 37 -18.82 -3.67 -25.73
CA ARG A 37 -20.04 -3.58 -26.55
C ARG A 37 -20.59 -4.98 -26.74
N ASP A 38 -21.72 -5.26 -26.10
CA ASP A 38 -22.62 -6.39 -26.37
C ASP A 38 -23.35 -6.28 -27.73
N SER A 39 -22.80 -5.53 -28.71
CA SER A 39 -23.46 -5.34 -29.99
C SER A 39 -23.05 -6.43 -30.99
N ALA A 40 -23.96 -7.38 -31.14
CA ALA A 40 -24.12 -8.37 -32.20
C ALA A 40 -23.49 -8.01 -33.56
N ALA A 41 -22.26 -8.49 -33.77
CA ALA A 41 -21.72 -8.81 -35.09
C ALA A 41 -20.61 -9.87 -34.89
N GLU A 42 -21.01 -11.03 -34.36
CA GLU A 42 -20.16 -12.21 -34.21
C GLU A 42 -19.95 -12.85 -35.59
N ILE A 43 -18.78 -12.66 -36.18
CA ILE A 43 -18.33 -13.51 -37.29
C ILE A 43 -17.78 -14.80 -36.67
N TRP A 44 -18.57 -15.85 -36.80
CA TRP A 44 -18.33 -17.16 -36.21
C TRP A 44 -17.04 -17.82 -36.72
N GLY A 45 -16.14 -18.11 -35.79
CA GLY A 45 -15.18 -19.20 -35.93
C GLY A 45 -15.89 -20.54 -35.86
N LYS A 46 -16.49 -20.97 -36.97
CA LYS A 46 -17.12 -22.29 -37.14
C LYS A 46 -16.06 -23.40 -37.25
N VAL A 47 -15.20 -23.56 -36.24
CA VAL A 47 -14.30 -24.72 -36.09
C VAL A 47 -14.09 -25.17 -34.62
N ILE A 48 -14.45 -24.39 -33.61
CA ILE A 48 -14.15 -24.75 -32.20
C ILE A 48 -15.44 -25.01 -31.40
N GLY A 49 -16.35 -25.79 -31.99
CA GLY A 49 -17.58 -26.25 -31.33
C GLY A 49 -17.45 -27.61 -30.63
N GLU A 50 -16.42 -28.41 -30.93
CA GLU A 50 -16.36 -29.83 -30.52
C GLU A 50 -15.05 -30.29 -29.89
N ILE A 51 -14.15 -29.39 -29.47
CA ILE A 51 -12.85 -29.82 -28.91
C ILE A 51 -12.86 -29.63 -27.40
N SER A 52 -13.62 -30.48 -26.69
CA SER A 52 -13.69 -30.49 -25.23
C SER A 52 -12.62 -31.36 -24.55
N LYS A 53 -11.65 -31.92 -25.29
CA LYS A 53 -10.52 -32.67 -24.73
C LYS A 53 -9.29 -32.55 -25.65
N PHE A 54 -8.34 -31.68 -25.31
CA PHE A 54 -6.99 -31.78 -25.84
C PHE A 54 -6.27 -32.88 -25.06
N ARG A 55 -6.07 -34.05 -25.69
CA ARG A 55 -5.07 -35.04 -25.27
C ARG A 55 -4.10 -35.19 -26.44
N ASP A 56 -2.83 -34.92 -26.18
CA ASP A 56 -1.69 -35.14 -27.10
C ASP A 56 -1.79 -34.47 -28.48
N THR A 57 -2.02 -33.16 -28.53
CA THR A 57 -1.90 -32.38 -29.78
C THR A 57 -0.98 -31.18 -29.58
N SER A 58 0.13 -31.16 -30.32
CA SER A 58 0.93 -29.95 -30.50
C SER A 58 0.09 -28.90 -31.23
N VAL A 59 -0.32 -27.84 -30.53
CA VAL A 59 -1.02 -26.72 -31.17
C VAL A 59 0.01 -25.89 -31.93
N THR A 60 0.05 -26.02 -33.25
CA THR A 60 0.80 -25.13 -34.14
C THR A 60 -0.20 -24.20 -34.81
N PRO A 61 -0.38 -22.95 -34.35
CA PRO A 61 -1.21 -21.99 -35.05
C PRO A 61 -0.60 -21.75 -36.44
N THR A 62 -1.29 -22.22 -37.48
CA THR A 62 -0.86 -22.05 -38.86
C THR A 62 -1.49 -20.78 -39.41
N MET A 63 -0.70 -19.73 -39.64
CA MET A 63 -1.11 -18.63 -40.50
C MET A 63 -0.82 -19.00 -41.95
N LYS A 64 -1.88 -19.05 -42.77
CA LYS A 64 -1.78 -19.39 -44.19
C LYS A 64 -1.44 -18.12 -44.97
N ASN A 65 -0.26 -18.07 -45.58
CA ASN A 65 0.11 -16.99 -46.50
C ASN A 65 -0.44 -17.25 -47.90
N ARG A 66 -1.06 -16.23 -48.52
CA ARG A 66 -0.94 -16.00 -49.96
C ARG A 66 -1.42 -14.60 -50.38
N GLY A 67 -0.54 -13.87 -51.04
CA GLY A 67 -0.88 -12.72 -51.89
C GLY A 67 -0.71 -11.35 -51.22
N GLU A 68 0.01 -10.47 -51.89
CA GLU A 68 0.25 -9.06 -51.55
C GLU A 68 -1.05 -8.24 -51.42
N ASP A 69 -0.96 -7.17 -50.63
CA ASP A 69 -1.89 -6.03 -50.50
C ASP A 69 -3.18 -6.12 -49.66
N ASP A 70 -3.38 -7.17 -48.86
CA ASP A 70 -4.58 -7.25 -48.01
C ASP A 70 -4.35 -6.78 -46.56
N ILE A 71 -5.26 -5.93 -46.07
CA ILE A 71 -5.29 -5.42 -44.68
C ILE A 71 -5.24 -6.61 -43.74
N ARG A 72 -4.14 -6.75 -42.97
CA ARG A 72 -3.93 -7.86 -42.04
C ARG A 72 -5.07 -7.90 -41.01
N GLN A 73 -6.06 -8.75 -41.24
CA GLN A 73 -7.06 -9.08 -40.23
C GLN A 73 -6.32 -9.77 -39.07
N ALA A 74 -6.19 -9.07 -37.95
CA ALA A 74 -5.71 -9.68 -36.72
C ALA A 74 -6.67 -10.81 -36.36
N THR A 75 -6.18 -12.05 -36.39
CA THR A 75 -6.97 -13.21 -35.96
C THR A 75 -7.08 -13.17 -34.45
N LEU A 76 -8.24 -12.75 -33.94
CA LEU A 76 -8.56 -12.78 -32.52
C LEU A 76 -9.12 -14.16 -32.16
N PHE A 77 -8.43 -14.88 -31.26
CA PHE A 77 -8.93 -16.17 -30.77
C PHE A 77 -9.75 -15.96 -29.50
N VAL A 78 -11.05 -16.27 -29.55
CA VAL A 78 -11.97 -16.08 -28.42
C VAL A 78 -12.35 -17.43 -27.80
N PHE A 79 -12.09 -17.57 -26.50
CA PHE A 79 -12.47 -18.72 -25.69
C PHE A 79 -13.63 -18.36 -24.77
N ASN A 80 -14.84 -18.78 -25.14
CA ASN A 80 -16.07 -18.47 -24.41
C ASN A 80 -16.35 -19.39 -23.20
N ARG A 81 -15.71 -20.56 -23.15
CA ARG A 81 -15.84 -21.53 -22.05
C ARG A 81 -14.51 -21.67 -21.32
N PRO A 82 -14.51 -22.18 -20.07
CA PRO A 82 -13.27 -22.47 -19.37
C PRO A 82 -12.37 -23.38 -20.20
N VAL A 83 -11.08 -23.03 -20.31
CA VAL A 83 -10.08 -23.82 -21.03
C VAL A 83 -8.99 -24.24 -20.06
N SER A 84 -8.61 -25.52 -20.11
CA SER A 84 -7.47 -26.04 -19.38
C SER A 84 -6.51 -26.72 -20.34
N PHE A 85 -5.29 -26.18 -20.40
CA PHE A 85 -4.14 -26.77 -21.04
C PHE A 85 -3.39 -27.58 -20.00
N SER A 86 -3.57 -28.91 -20.03
CA SER A 86 -3.06 -29.80 -19.00
C SER A 86 -2.04 -30.76 -19.58
N SER A 87 -0.81 -30.72 -19.05
CA SER A 87 0.30 -31.55 -19.55
C SER A 87 0.68 -31.27 -21.01
N ASP A 88 0.32 -30.10 -21.52
CA ASP A 88 0.65 -29.68 -22.88
C ASP A 88 2.10 -29.19 -22.97
N THR A 89 2.66 -29.19 -24.19
CA THR A 89 3.98 -28.60 -24.45
C THR A 89 3.84 -27.37 -25.35
N PHE A 90 4.12 -26.21 -24.80
CA PHE A 90 4.14 -24.93 -25.50
C PHE A 90 5.53 -24.66 -26.07
N ARG A 91 5.59 -24.45 -27.39
CA ARG A 91 6.82 -24.20 -28.16
C ARG A 91 6.84 -22.90 -28.95
N THR A 92 5.75 -22.14 -28.88
CA THR A 92 5.53 -20.95 -29.71
C THR A 92 4.88 -19.84 -28.90
N THR A 93 4.97 -18.62 -29.45
CA THR A 93 4.33 -17.42 -28.93
C THR A 93 2.81 -17.51 -29.05
N MET A 94 2.12 -17.13 -27.98
CA MET A 94 0.67 -16.93 -27.93
C MET A 94 0.38 -15.43 -28.00
N SER A 95 -0.39 -14.98 -28.98
CA SER A 95 -0.68 -13.55 -29.16
C SER A 95 -2.15 -13.33 -29.48
N GLY A 96 -2.72 -12.25 -28.97
CA GLY A 96 -4.10 -11.85 -29.28
C GLY A 96 -5.14 -12.89 -28.84
N LEU A 97 -4.93 -13.52 -27.68
CA LEU A 97 -5.88 -14.47 -27.11
C LEU A 97 -6.89 -13.71 -26.23
N TYR A 98 -8.16 -14.07 -26.34
CA TYR A 98 -9.22 -13.53 -25.49
C TYR A 98 -9.97 -14.65 -24.76
N PHE A 99 -9.71 -14.77 -23.46
CA PHE A 99 -10.37 -15.75 -22.60
C PHE A 99 -11.52 -15.05 -21.86
N ARG A 100 -12.77 -15.28 -22.28
CA ARG A 100 -13.95 -14.75 -21.58
C ARG A 100 -14.21 -15.49 -20.26
N SER A 101 -13.78 -16.74 -20.17
CA SER A 101 -13.89 -17.59 -18.99
C SER A 101 -12.50 -17.98 -18.44
N ASP A 102 -12.45 -18.88 -17.48
CA ASP A 102 -11.20 -19.28 -16.80
C ASP A 102 -10.22 -19.96 -17.76
N ALA A 103 -8.93 -19.67 -17.60
CA ALA A 103 -7.83 -20.25 -18.36
C ALA A 103 -6.82 -20.91 -17.41
N GLY A 104 -6.61 -22.21 -17.54
CA GLY A 104 -5.66 -22.96 -16.75
C GLY A 104 -4.52 -23.52 -17.60
N PHE A 105 -3.28 -23.27 -17.21
CA PHE A 105 -2.07 -23.93 -17.70
C PHE A 105 -1.55 -24.82 -16.57
N LEU A 106 -1.86 -26.11 -16.64
CA LEU A 106 -1.65 -27.07 -15.56
C LEU A 106 -0.61 -28.10 -15.98
N TYR A 107 0.43 -28.32 -15.18
CA TYR A 107 1.46 -29.35 -15.46
C TYR A 107 2.09 -29.25 -16.85
N SER A 108 2.00 -28.09 -17.49
CA SER A 108 2.43 -27.89 -18.87
C SER A 108 3.91 -27.58 -18.93
N ARG A 109 4.54 -27.90 -20.06
CA ARG A 109 5.94 -27.64 -20.34
C ARG A 109 6.07 -26.46 -21.30
N PHE A 110 6.84 -25.46 -20.91
CA PHE A 110 7.21 -24.32 -21.73
C PHE A 110 8.66 -24.53 -22.18
N ASP A 111 8.84 -24.97 -23.43
CA ASP A 111 10.13 -25.36 -24.01
C ASP A 111 10.35 -24.68 -25.35
N LYS A 112 11.51 -24.05 -25.58
CA LYS A 112 11.85 -23.45 -26.87
C LYS A 112 12.01 -24.57 -27.90
N GLY A 113 11.03 -24.68 -28.79
CA GLY A 113 10.87 -25.89 -29.59
C GLY A 113 11.01 -25.74 -31.10
N LEU A 114 11.86 -24.83 -31.58
CA LEU A 114 12.26 -24.83 -32.99
C LEU A 114 13.76 -25.13 -33.09
N THR A 115 14.09 -26.31 -33.59
CA THR A 115 15.45 -26.58 -34.13
C THR A 115 15.71 -25.61 -35.28
N ALA A 116 16.96 -25.15 -35.48
CA ALA A 116 17.33 -24.20 -36.54
C ALA A 116 16.73 -24.55 -37.92
N ARG A 117 16.65 -25.84 -38.27
CA ARG A 117 16.03 -26.36 -39.50
C ARG A 117 14.52 -26.07 -39.66
N GLN A 118 13.77 -25.91 -38.58
CA GLN A 118 12.34 -25.59 -38.65
C GLN A 118 12.09 -24.08 -38.74
N ALA A 119 12.97 -23.29 -38.12
CA ALA A 119 12.94 -21.83 -38.18
C ALA A 119 13.26 -21.27 -39.58
N GLU A 120 14.09 -21.96 -40.37
CA GLU A 120 14.40 -21.57 -41.77
C GLU A 120 13.18 -21.59 -42.70
N SER A 121 12.11 -22.31 -42.35
CA SER A 121 10.90 -22.44 -43.18
C SER A 121 9.76 -21.49 -42.79
N MET A 122 9.89 -20.75 -41.68
CA MET A 122 8.84 -19.86 -41.16
C MET A 122 9.43 -18.48 -40.87
N THR A 123 8.92 -17.44 -41.54
CA THR A 123 9.26 -16.01 -41.31
C THR A 123 8.71 -15.46 -39.98
N MET A 124 8.74 -16.27 -38.91
CA MET A 124 8.44 -15.80 -37.57
C MET A 124 9.71 -15.24 -36.93
N LYS A 125 9.62 -14.05 -36.31
CA LYS A 125 10.68 -13.54 -35.45
C LYS A 125 11.01 -14.62 -34.41
N SER A 126 12.25 -15.09 -34.40
CA SER A 126 12.73 -16.01 -33.37
C SER A 126 12.77 -15.27 -32.04
N TYR A 127 11.77 -15.51 -31.19
CA TYR A 127 11.81 -15.04 -29.80
C TYR A 127 12.77 -15.92 -28.99
N ASN A 128 13.53 -15.30 -28.09
CA ASN A 128 14.40 -16.03 -27.17
C ASN A 128 13.65 -16.62 -25.97
N SER A 129 12.36 -16.34 -25.88
CA SER A 129 11.42 -16.66 -24.80
C SER A 129 10.14 -17.29 -25.36
N ILE A 130 9.38 -17.96 -24.50
CA ILE A 130 7.96 -18.22 -24.76
C ILE A 130 7.16 -17.03 -24.28
N LEU A 131 6.43 -16.45 -25.20
CA LEU A 131 5.76 -15.17 -25.01
C LEU A 131 4.24 -15.35 -25.06
N ILE A 132 3.53 -14.82 -24.06
CA ILE A 132 2.12 -14.47 -24.17
C ILE A 132 2.02 -12.96 -24.31
N TYR A 133 1.50 -12.50 -25.44
CA TYR A 133 1.50 -11.10 -25.84
C TYR A 133 0.08 -10.59 -26.06
N GLN A 134 -0.23 -9.38 -25.60
CA GLN A 134 -1.47 -8.66 -25.90
C GLN A 134 -2.74 -9.53 -25.75
N SER A 135 -2.80 -10.31 -24.67
CA SER A 135 -3.90 -11.24 -24.42
C SER A 135 -4.77 -10.71 -23.26
N ILE A 136 -6.07 -10.95 -23.34
CA ILE A 136 -7.04 -10.51 -22.34
C ILE A 136 -7.68 -11.73 -21.67
N PHE A 137 -7.61 -11.77 -20.35
CA PHE A 137 -8.16 -12.81 -19.49
C PHE A 137 -9.24 -12.20 -18.60
N ASN A 138 -10.50 -12.42 -18.95
CA ASN A 138 -11.65 -11.98 -18.13
C ASN A 138 -11.93 -12.95 -16.98
N GLY A 139 -11.63 -14.23 -17.16
CA GLY A 139 -11.69 -15.25 -16.11
C GLY A 139 -10.38 -15.37 -15.34
N ARG A 140 -10.36 -16.26 -14.35
CA ARG A 140 -9.16 -16.60 -13.57
C ARG A 140 -8.09 -17.19 -14.48
N CYS A 141 -6.83 -16.83 -14.26
CA CYS A 141 -5.70 -17.39 -15.00
C CYS A 141 -4.77 -18.16 -14.06
N ASP A 142 -4.60 -19.46 -14.28
CA ASP A 142 -3.88 -20.35 -13.38
C ASP A 142 -2.70 -21.03 -14.09
N PHE A 143 -1.47 -20.63 -13.78
CA PHE A 143 -0.26 -21.34 -14.15
C PHE A 143 0.17 -22.23 -12.98
N LEU A 144 -0.27 -23.50 -12.95
CA LEU A 144 -0.02 -24.40 -11.83
C LEU A 144 0.89 -25.56 -12.23
N ASN A 145 1.95 -25.78 -11.45
CA ASN A 145 2.89 -26.89 -11.61
C ASN A 145 3.54 -26.99 -13.00
N ASN A 146 3.72 -25.84 -13.66
CA ASN A 146 4.36 -25.79 -14.96
C ASN A 146 5.88 -25.95 -14.87
N ASN A 147 6.47 -26.46 -15.94
CA ASN A 147 7.91 -26.58 -16.13
C ASN A 147 8.38 -25.59 -17.20
N PHE A 148 9.07 -24.53 -16.78
CA PHE A 148 9.66 -23.54 -17.66
C PHE A 148 11.11 -23.95 -17.96
N LYS A 149 11.33 -24.52 -19.15
CA LYS A 149 12.67 -24.90 -19.65
C LYS A 149 13.34 -23.78 -20.44
N SER A 150 12.62 -22.71 -20.72
CA SER A 150 13.09 -21.54 -21.44
C SER A 150 12.52 -20.29 -20.78
N PRO A 151 13.12 -19.10 -21.02
CA PRO A 151 12.57 -17.84 -20.51
C PRO A 151 11.09 -17.70 -20.86
N PHE A 152 10.28 -17.24 -19.91
CA PHE A 152 8.83 -17.08 -20.07
C PHE A 152 8.43 -15.63 -19.87
N GLU A 153 7.65 -15.10 -20.79
CA GLU A 153 7.31 -13.68 -20.83
C GLU A 153 5.81 -13.49 -20.98
N LEU A 154 5.22 -12.68 -20.10
CA LEU A 154 3.84 -12.19 -20.19
C LEU A 154 3.92 -10.68 -20.43
N LEU A 155 3.57 -10.23 -21.63
CA LEU A 155 3.74 -8.84 -22.02
C LEU A 155 2.41 -8.22 -22.48
N TYR A 156 2.11 -7.03 -21.99
CA TYR A 156 0.94 -6.22 -22.36
C TYR A 156 -0.39 -6.97 -22.27
N CYS A 157 -0.52 -7.87 -21.31
CA CYS A 157 -1.73 -8.64 -21.06
C CYS A 157 -2.63 -7.94 -20.05
N THR A 158 -3.94 -8.18 -20.14
CA THR A 158 -4.94 -7.68 -19.19
C THR A 158 -5.58 -8.85 -18.48
N PHE A 159 -5.41 -8.92 -17.16
CA PHE A 159 -6.02 -9.93 -16.30
C PHE A 159 -7.06 -9.27 -15.39
N ARG A 160 -8.34 -9.57 -15.58
CA ARG A 160 -9.42 -8.97 -14.77
C ARG A 160 -9.71 -9.74 -13.47
N LYS A 161 -9.21 -10.97 -13.36
CA LYS A 161 -9.34 -11.86 -12.20
C LYS A 161 -7.95 -12.33 -11.76
N PRO A 162 -7.82 -12.92 -10.56
CA PRO A 162 -6.52 -13.25 -10.00
C PRO A 162 -5.70 -14.16 -10.92
N VAL A 163 -4.41 -13.86 -11.02
CA VAL A 163 -3.44 -14.71 -11.72
C VAL A 163 -2.66 -15.51 -10.69
N ASN A 164 -2.70 -16.84 -10.77
CA ASN A 164 -1.93 -17.70 -9.89
C ASN A 164 -0.76 -18.28 -10.67
N PHE A 165 0.46 -17.98 -10.24
CA PHE A 165 1.68 -18.38 -10.89
C PHE A 165 2.50 -19.25 -9.95
N LEU A 166 2.26 -20.56 -10.02
CA LEU A 166 2.88 -21.56 -9.15
C LEU A 166 3.65 -22.57 -9.98
N THR A 167 4.95 -22.67 -9.75
CA THR A 167 5.76 -23.72 -10.37
C THR A 167 5.89 -24.92 -9.46
N ARG A 168 6.08 -26.09 -10.08
CA ARG A 168 6.22 -27.36 -9.35
C ARG A 168 7.45 -27.35 -8.44
N ASP A 169 8.51 -26.69 -8.90
CA ASP A 169 9.85 -26.69 -8.30
C ASP A 169 10.42 -25.25 -8.28
N THR A 170 11.74 -25.11 -8.36
CA THR A 170 12.44 -23.84 -8.48
C THR A 170 12.25 -23.22 -9.87
N LEU A 171 11.94 -21.93 -9.93
CA LEU A 171 12.03 -21.13 -11.16
C LEU A 171 13.51 -20.96 -11.55
N SER A 172 14.02 -21.88 -12.35
CA SER A 172 15.40 -21.89 -12.84
C SER A 172 15.61 -21.07 -14.11
N THR A 173 14.54 -20.55 -14.71
CA THR A 173 14.57 -19.73 -15.91
C THR A 173 14.02 -18.35 -15.63
N LYS A 174 14.45 -17.36 -16.42
CA LYS A 174 13.92 -16.00 -16.34
C LYS A 174 12.41 -15.97 -16.60
N VAL A 175 11.67 -15.26 -15.75
CA VAL A 175 10.25 -14.95 -15.96
C VAL A 175 10.09 -13.43 -15.98
N SER A 176 9.40 -12.89 -17.00
CA SER A 176 9.16 -11.46 -17.14
C SER A 176 7.68 -11.15 -17.24
N PHE A 177 7.25 -10.12 -16.52
CA PHE A 177 5.94 -9.51 -16.63
C PHE A 177 6.16 -8.04 -17.02
N GLU A 178 5.75 -7.64 -18.23
CA GLU A 178 5.94 -6.26 -18.70
C GLU A 178 4.62 -5.65 -19.18
N GLY A 179 4.33 -4.42 -18.74
CA GLY A 179 3.18 -3.68 -19.27
C GLY A 179 1.82 -4.31 -19.00
N ASN A 180 1.73 -5.24 -18.03
CA ASN A 180 0.50 -5.97 -17.74
C ASN A 180 -0.41 -5.18 -16.80
N PHE A 181 -1.71 -5.42 -16.93
CA PHE A 181 -2.72 -4.98 -15.98
C PHE A 181 -3.25 -6.17 -15.17
N PHE A 182 -3.12 -6.12 -13.85
CA PHE A 182 -3.63 -7.12 -12.91
C PHE A 182 -4.77 -6.55 -12.09
N GLY A 183 -6.00 -6.73 -12.56
CA GLY A 183 -7.22 -6.18 -11.97
C GLY A 183 -7.68 -6.82 -10.65
N ALA A 184 -7.12 -7.98 -10.29
CA ALA A 184 -7.43 -8.65 -9.03
C ALA A 184 -6.20 -9.36 -8.42
N GLY A 185 -5.00 -8.91 -8.76
CA GLY A 185 -3.75 -9.41 -8.18
C GLY A 185 -3.02 -10.52 -8.95
N LEU A 186 -1.78 -10.76 -8.50
CA LEU A 186 -0.83 -11.75 -8.99
C LEU A 186 -0.25 -12.50 -7.80
N HIS A 187 -0.36 -13.82 -7.81
CA HIS A 187 0.02 -14.68 -6.68
C HIS A 187 1.10 -15.68 -7.08
N PHE A 188 2.27 -15.56 -6.45
CA PHE A 188 3.36 -16.55 -6.57
C PHE A 188 3.26 -17.65 -5.51
N ASN A 189 2.26 -17.57 -4.64
CA ASN A 189 1.97 -18.57 -3.64
C ASN A 189 0.48 -18.87 -3.60
N ASN A 190 0.13 -19.97 -2.96
CA ASN A 190 -1.23 -20.46 -2.86
C ASN A 190 -1.50 -21.00 -1.45
N LEU A 191 -1.04 -20.26 -0.44
CA LEU A 191 -1.27 -20.57 0.96
C LEU A 191 -2.76 -20.65 1.28
N ASP A 192 -3.61 -19.85 0.65
CA ASP A 192 -5.05 -19.86 0.92
C ASP A 192 -5.76 -21.11 0.39
N LYS A 193 -5.44 -21.60 -0.83
CA LYS A 193 -5.98 -22.92 -1.25
C LYS A 193 -5.34 -24.02 -0.42
N PHE A 194 -4.08 -23.89 0.00
CA PHE A 194 -3.42 -24.88 0.86
C PHE A 194 -4.07 -24.96 2.24
N ALA A 195 -4.36 -23.82 2.89
CA ALA A 195 -5.00 -23.72 4.19
C ALA A 195 -6.40 -24.36 4.19
N ASN A 196 -7.10 -24.28 3.06
CA ASN A 196 -8.40 -24.91 2.85
C ASN A 196 -8.34 -26.43 2.58
N LEU A 197 -7.15 -27.01 2.37
CA LEU A 197 -6.99 -28.46 2.26
C LEU A 197 -7.03 -29.10 3.65
N LYS A 198 -7.62 -30.29 3.76
CA LYS A 198 -7.55 -31.10 4.99
C LYS A 198 -6.08 -31.34 5.37
N ARG A 199 -5.76 -31.32 6.67
CA ARG A 199 -4.39 -31.48 7.22
C ARG A 199 -3.61 -32.66 6.62
N VAL A 200 -4.28 -33.79 6.37
CA VAL A 200 -3.65 -34.97 5.75
C VAL A 200 -3.23 -34.73 4.29
N ALA A 201 -4.01 -33.96 3.53
CA ALA A 201 -3.67 -33.57 2.17
C ALA A 201 -2.51 -32.55 2.17
N GLN A 202 -2.55 -31.59 3.09
CA GLN A 202 -1.45 -30.65 3.34
C GLN A 202 -0.13 -31.39 3.62
N GLU A 203 -0.15 -32.32 4.59
CA GLU A 203 1.02 -33.14 4.97
C GLU A 203 1.51 -34.01 3.82
N ARG A 204 0.62 -34.60 3.02
CA ARG A 204 0.98 -35.41 1.84
C ARG A 204 1.64 -34.56 0.75
N LEU A 205 1.13 -33.36 0.49
CA LEU A 205 1.65 -32.43 -0.52
C LEU A 205 3.00 -31.83 -0.10
N GLN A 206 3.19 -31.58 1.20
CA GLN A 206 4.47 -31.19 1.79
C GLN A 206 5.49 -32.34 1.74
N ARG A 207 5.12 -33.56 2.18
CA ARG A 207 6.02 -34.74 2.14
C ARG A 207 6.47 -35.08 0.73
N ASN A 208 5.59 -34.93 -0.24
CA ASN A 208 5.89 -35.22 -1.64
C ASN A 208 6.60 -34.06 -2.37
N LYS A 209 6.99 -32.98 -1.66
CA LYS A 209 7.58 -31.75 -2.22
C LYS A 209 6.80 -31.19 -3.43
N THR A 210 5.51 -31.49 -3.53
CA THR A 210 4.70 -31.24 -4.74
C THR A 210 4.03 -29.88 -4.70
N ILE A 211 4.04 -29.22 -3.54
CA ILE A 211 3.65 -27.84 -3.33
C ILE A 211 4.76 -27.22 -2.50
N GLY A 212 5.70 -26.60 -3.19
CA GLY A 212 6.77 -25.82 -2.58
C GLY A 212 6.33 -24.37 -2.46
N PHE A 213 6.81 -23.73 -1.42
CA PHE A 213 7.17 -22.31 -1.49
C PHE A 213 7.87 -22.02 -2.81
N GLN A 214 7.43 -20.99 -3.52
CA GLN A 214 8.03 -20.67 -4.81
C GLN A 214 9.49 -20.29 -4.58
N ARG A 215 10.40 -21.14 -5.07
CA ARG A 215 11.82 -20.86 -5.07
C ARG A 215 12.17 -20.14 -6.37
N ILE A 216 12.83 -19.00 -6.25
CA ILE A 216 13.29 -18.21 -7.38
C ILE A 216 14.78 -18.47 -7.53
N GLY A 217 15.13 -19.32 -8.48
CA GLY A 217 16.52 -19.71 -8.79
C GLY A 217 17.19 -18.83 -9.85
N SER A 218 16.38 -18.14 -10.65
CA SER A 218 16.81 -17.19 -11.68
C SER A 218 16.13 -15.83 -11.43
N THR A 219 15.93 -15.02 -12.48
CA THR A 219 15.35 -13.69 -12.34
C THR A 219 13.85 -13.69 -12.61
N VAL A 220 13.06 -13.14 -11.69
CA VAL A 220 11.68 -12.70 -11.93
C VAL A 220 11.68 -11.18 -12.05
N THR A 221 11.33 -10.66 -13.22
CA THR A 221 11.23 -9.22 -13.47
C THR A 221 9.77 -8.83 -13.61
N ILE A 222 9.33 -7.82 -12.88
CA ILE A 222 8.01 -7.21 -13.01
C ILE A 222 8.22 -5.74 -13.34
N LYS A 223 7.83 -5.34 -14.54
CA LYS A 223 8.11 -4.02 -15.10
C LYS A 223 6.88 -3.39 -15.70
N ASP A 224 6.71 -2.08 -15.52
CA ASP A 224 5.66 -1.29 -16.15
C ASP A 224 4.24 -1.85 -15.91
N CYS A 225 4.06 -2.64 -14.86
CA CYS A 225 2.80 -3.30 -14.55
C CYS A 225 1.92 -2.41 -13.66
N GLU A 226 0.62 -2.62 -13.78
CA GLU A 226 -0.40 -1.98 -12.97
C GLU A 226 -1.15 -3.01 -12.15
N PHE A 227 -1.19 -2.83 -10.84
CA PHE A 227 -1.84 -3.75 -9.92
C PHE A 227 -3.06 -3.11 -9.28
N HIS A 228 -4.21 -3.77 -9.35
CA HIS A 228 -5.42 -3.49 -8.58
C HIS A 228 -5.71 -4.78 -7.81
N GLY A 229 -5.45 -4.79 -6.51
CA GLY A 229 -5.45 -6.00 -5.67
C GLY A 229 -4.09 -6.40 -5.11
N ASN A 230 -3.97 -7.68 -4.76
CA ASN A 230 -2.85 -8.24 -4.00
C ASN A 230 -1.71 -8.71 -4.92
N LEU A 231 -0.48 -8.33 -4.60
CA LEU A 231 0.74 -8.92 -5.13
C LEU A 231 1.35 -9.80 -4.04
N ASP A 232 1.24 -11.11 -4.22
CA ASP A 232 1.53 -12.08 -3.15
C ASP A 232 2.79 -12.89 -3.47
N PHE A 233 3.82 -12.64 -2.68
CA PHE A 233 5.08 -13.39 -2.63
C PHE A 233 5.27 -14.05 -1.27
N SER A 234 4.19 -14.24 -0.50
CA SER A 234 4.27 -14.87 0.81
C SER A 234 5.02 -16.19 0.71
N ALA A 235 5.92 -16.40 1.65
CA ALA A 235 6.73 -17.60 1.82
C ALA A 235 7.59 -18.00 0.60
N CYS A 236 7.75 -17.14 -0.42
CA CYS A 236 8.70 -17.35 -1.48
C CYS A 236 10.15 -17.23 -0.97
N GLU A 237 11.08 -17.90 -1.65
CA GLU A 237 12.50 -17.91 -1.31
C GLU A 237 13.34 -17.59 -2.55
N ILE A 238 14.13 -16.53 -2.48
CA ILE A 238 15.15 -16.22 -3.50
C ILE A 238 16.41 -17.03 -3.19
N MET A 239 16.82 -17.89 -4.12
CA MET A 239 18.04 -18.68 -4.05
C MET A 239 19.28 -17.79 -4.30
N ALA A 240 20.50 -18.30 -4.06
CA ALA A 240 21.73 -17.52 -4.16
C ALA A 240 21.91 -16.75 -5.51
N ASP A 241 21.53 -17.37 -6.63
CA ASP A 241 21.64 -16.77 -7.97
C ASP A 241 20.33 -16.10 -8.44
N GLY A 242 19.27 -16.22 -7.66
CA GLY A 242 17.95 -15.71 -7.99
C GLY A 242 17.82 -14.20 -7.75
N LYS A 243 16.89 -13.56 -8.46
CA LYS A 243 16.55 -12.14 -8.26
C LYS A 243 15.05 -11.91 -8.42
N LEU A 244 14.53 -10.96 -7.67
CA LEU A 244 13.19 -10.40 -7.84
C LEU A 244 13.34 -8.90 -8.07
N GLU A 245 13.01 -8.45 -9.27
CA GLU A 245 13.25 -7.08 -9.74
C GLU A 245 11.92 -6.40 -10.06
N PHE A 246 11.74 -5.20 -9.50
CA PHE A 246 10.60 -4.35 -9.77
C PHE A 246 11.06 -3.08 -10.49
N GLU A 247 10.41 -2.72 -11.59
CA GLU A 247 10.74 -1.51 -12.35
C GLU A 247 9.47 -0.77 -12.79
N ASN A 248 9.31 0.48 -12.35
CA ASN A 248 8.28 1.38 -12.86
C ASN A 248 6.82 0.88 -12.71
N ASN A 249 6.53 0.08 -11.69
CA ASN A 249 5.21 -0.48 -11.45
C ASN A 249 4.31 0.48 -10.67
N ILE A 250 3.01 0.45 -10.92
CA ILE A 250 2.02 1.10 -10.04
C ILE A 250 1.84 0.21 -8.81
N LEU A 251 1.87 0.81 -7.61
CA LEU A 251 1.71 0.10 -6.34
C LEU A 251 0.45 -0.79 -6.33
N PRO A 252 0.55 -2.04 -5.83
CA PRO A 252 -0.64 -2.85 -5.53
C PRO A 252 -1.39 -2.29 -4.31
N ASP A 253 -2.61 -2.78 -4.06
CA ASP A 253 -3.32 -2.47 -2.81
C ASP A 253 -2.66 -3.16 -1.63
N THR A 254 -2.12 -4.36 -1.87
CA THR A 254 -1.47 -5.17 -0.86
C THR A 254 -0.24 -5.85 -1.46
N LEU A 255 0.86 -5.83 -0.73
CA LEU A 255 2.08 -6.58 -1.03
C LEU A 255 2.34 -7.53 0.13
N ASP A 256 2.15 -8.83 -0.10
CA ASP A 256 2.41 -9.86 0.91
C ASP A 256 3.81 -10.46 0.71
N LEU A 257 4.69 -10.20 1.67
CA LEU A 257 6.03 -10.76 1.80
C LEU A 257 6.18 -11.53 3.12
N SER A 258 5.08 -11.97 3.73
CA SER A 258 5.15 -12.76 4.97
C SER A 258 5.93 -14.05 4.73
N LYS A 259 6.85 -14.41 5.62
CA LYS A 259 7.76 -15.57 5.50
C LYS A 259 8.67 -15.54 4.27
N PHE A 260 8.71 -14.44 3.52
CA PHE A 260 9.58 -14.27 2.37
C PHE A 260 11.06 -14.31 2.77
N ARG A 261 11.91 -14.93 1.95
CA ARG A 261 13.35 -15.07 2.22
C ARG A 261 14.17 -14.56 1.06
N ALA A 262 15.05 -13.60 1.33
CA ALA A 262 15.98 -13.08 0.33
C ALA A 262 17.22 -12.45 0.99
N ALA A 263 18.35 -12.44 0.27
CA ALA A 263 19.51 -11.65 0.67
C ALA A 263 19.25 -10.14 0.51
N SER A 264 18.58 -9.76 -0.58
CA SER A 264 18.18 -8.38 -0.83
C SER A 264 16.83 -8.32 -1.56
N LEU A 265 16.12 -7.22 -1.34
CA LEU A 265 14.89 -6.88 -2.06
C LEU A 265 14.79 -5.36 -2.19
N ASP A 266 14.52 -4.87 -3.40
CA ASP A 266 14.35 -3.44 -3.67
C ASP A 266 12.91 -3.15 -4.10
N LEU A 267 12.20 -2.36 -3.30
CA LEU A 267 10.80 -1.97 -3.52
C LEU A 267 10.66 -0.56 -4.12
N ARG A 268 11.77 0.11 -4.49
CA ARG A 268 11.73 1.42 -5.17
C ARG A 268 11.23 1.34 -6.62
N GLY A 269 11.11 0.12 -7.15
CA GLY A 269 10.48 -0.15 -8.42
C GLY A 269 8.98 0.15 -8.48
N PHE A 270 8.36 0.51 -7.36
CA PHE A 270 6.96 0.91 -7.29
C PHE A 270 6.80 2.43 -7.18
N ARG A 271 5.77 2.97 -7.84
CA ARG A 271 5.34 4.36 -7.73
C ARG A 271 3.86 4.45 -7.37
N ALA A 272 3.48 5.58 -6.76
CA ALA A 272 2.07 5.95 -6.62
C ALA A 272 1.44 6.18 -8.00
N ASP A 273 0.13 5.97 -8.10
CA ASP A 273 -0.64 6.31 -9.29
C ASP A 273 -0.73 7.85 -9.41
N THR A 274 -0.60 8.39 -10.63
CA THR A 274 -0.45 9.84 -10.88
C THR A 274 -1.68 10.66 -10.49
N GLY A 275 -2.82 10.03 -10.21
CA GLY A 275 -4.07 10.67 -9.80
C GLY A 275 -4.50 10.45 -8.35
N ALA A 276 -3.84 9.57 -7.58
CA ALA A 276 -4.27 9.24 -6.23
C ALA A 276 -3.08 8.94 -5.31
N ALA A 277 -3.11 9.47 -4.08
CA ALA A 277 -2.22 9.07 -3.00
C ALA A 277 -2.58 7.65 -2.54
N ARG A 278 -2.17 6.67 -3.35
CA ARG A 278 -2.44 5.25 -3.11
C ARG A 278 -1.48 4.71 -2.05
N ILE A 279 -2.04 4.13 -1.01
CA ILE A 279 -1.30 3.44 0.05
C ILE A 279 -1.29 1.94 -0.25
N CYS A 280 -0.13 1.32 -0.22
CA CYS A 280 0.05 -0.12 -0.30
C CYS A 280 0.16 -0.73 1.11
N TYR A 281 -0.66 -1.73 1.40
CA TYR A 281 -0.55 -2.50 2.63
C TYR A 281 0.55 -3.56 2.50
N LEU A 282 1.60 -3.42 3.29
CA LEU A 282 2.78 -4.29 3.27
C LEU A 282 2.75 -5.28 4.43
N ASN A 283 2.90 -6.58 4.16
CA ASN A 283 3.04 -7.61 5.19
C ASN A 283 4.42 -8.24 5.13
N LEU A 284 5.17 -8.09 6.23
CA LEU A 284 6.53 -8.59 6.40
C LEU A 284 6.63 -9.63 7.51
N LEU A 285 5.50 -10.18 7.96
CA LEU A 285 5.44 -11.09 9.11
C LEU A 285 6.35 -12.31 8.90
N ASP A 286 7.24 -12.58 9.86
CA ASP A 286 8.23 -13.67 9.80
C ASP A 286 9.14 -13.66 8.55
N SER A 287 9.24 -12.54 7.83
CA SER A 287 10.13 -12.40 6.68
C SER A 287 11.59 -12.38 7.13
N ARG A 288 12.48 -12.84 6.23
CA ARG A 288 13.93 -12.84 6.43
C ARG A 288 14.59 -12.21 5.21
N ILE A 289 14.63 -10.89 5.20
CA ILE A 289 15.24 -10.08 4.14
C ILE A 289 16.43 -9.37 4.76
N ALA A 290 17.65 -9.71 4.35
CA ALA A 290 18.84 -9.11 4.98
C ALA A 290 18.98 -7.62 4.62
N ASN A 291 18.78 -7.28 3.34
CA ASN A 291 18.80 -5.91 2.84
C ASN A 291 17.48 -5.55 2.15
N LEU A 292 16.53 -4.97 2.89
CA LEU A 292 15.27 -4.48 2.33
C LEU A 292 15.37 -2.98 2.04
N ASN A 293 15.36 -2.62 0.76
CA ASN A 293 15.34 -1.24 0.31
C ASN A 293 13.88 -0.80 0.04
N VAL A 294 13.36 0.10 0.88
CA VAL A 294 11.99 0.61 0.77
C VAL A 294 11.90 2.04 1.29
N GLU A 295 11.33 2.92 0.46
CA GLU A 295 10.88 4.25 0.87
C GLU A 295 9.44 4.14 1.38
N TYR A 296 9.24 4.36 2.68
CA TYR A 296 8.02 3.96 3.39
C TYR A 296 6.80 4.86 3.12
N HIS A 297 6.97 5.98 2.41
CA HIS A 297 5.93 7.00 2.23
C HIS A 297 4.60 6.51 1.66
N ASN A 298 4.64 5.47 0.82
CA ASN A 298 3.43 4.90 0.21
C ASN A 298 3.07 3.52 0.77
N TYR A 299 3.63 3.13 1.92
CA TYR A 299 3.42 1.82 2.53
C TYR A 299 2.84 1.96 3.94
N ARG A 300 1.99 1.01 4.33
CA ARG A 300 1.54 0.82 5.72
C ARG A 300 1.66 -0.64 6.07
N LEU A 301 2.19 -0.95 7.26
CA LEU A 301 2.24 -2.34 7.67
C LEU A 301 0.83 -2.85 7.98
N TYR A 302 0.54 -4.05 7.50
CA TYR A 302 -0.67 -4.78 7.89
C TYR A 302 -0.30 -6.13 8.51
N PHE A 303 -1.11 -6.55 9.46
CA PHE A 303 -0.91 -7.79 10.20
C PHE A 303 -2.21 -8.61 10.18
N PRO A 304 -2.19 -9.89 9.79
CA PRO A 304 -3.35 -10.75 9.85
C PRO A 304 -3.93 -10.88 11.28
N PRO A 305 -5.23 -11.16 11.44
CA PRO A 305 -5.82 -11.47 12.74
C PRO A 305 -5.07 -12.61 13.43
N GLY A 306 -4.84 -12.48 14.74
CA GLY A 306 -4.12 -13.48 15.54
C GLY A 306 -2.59 -13.30 15.57
N THR A 307 -2.04 -12.29 14.90
CA THR A 307 -0.62 -11.93 15.03
C THR A 307 -0.31 -11.45 16.45
N THR A 308 0.71 -12.03 17.08
CA THR A 308 1.16 -11.68 18.43
C THR A 308 1.88 -10.34 18.47
N ASP A 309 1.90 -9.68 19.63
CA ASP A 309 2.55 -8.37 19.76
C ASP A 309 4.07 -8.44 19.62
N ASP A 310 4.69 -9.57 20.01
CA ASP A 310 6.11 -9.83 19.79
C ASP A 310 6.45 -9.87 18.30
N GLN A 311 5.61 -10.53 17.49
CA GLN A 311 5.79 -10.58 16.04
C GLN A 311 5.63 -9.20 15.40
N VAL A 312 4.65 -8.43 15.85
CA VAL A 312 4.42 -7.05 15.38
C VAL A 312 5.63 -6.19 15.70
N SER A 313 6.06 -6.20 16.96
CA SER A 313 7.20 -5.41 17.44
C SER A 313 8.49 -5.81 16.73
N SER A 314 8.75 -7.11 16.57
CA SER A 314 9.89 -7.60 15.80
C SER A 314 9.85 -7.13 14.35
N THR A 315 8.67 -7.14 13.71
CA THR A 315 8.51 -6.70 12.31
C THR A 315 8.83 -5.21 12.17
N TYR A 316 8.28 -4.36 13.05
CA TYR A 316 8.59 -2.92 13.06
C TYR A 316 10.06 -2.65 13.33
N GLN A 317 10.66 -3.31 14.31
CA GLN A 317 12.07 -3.13 14.65
C GLN A 317 13.01 -3.54 13.51
N SER A 318 12.73 -4.67 12.85
CA SER A 318 13.48 -5.10 11.67
C SER A 318 13.37 -4.08 10.52
N LEU A 319 12.17 -3.57 10.25
CA LEU A 319 11.98 -2.59 9.19
C LEU A 319 12.61 -1.23 9.52
N LEU A 320 12.44 -0.72 10.76
CA LEU A 320 13.09 0.51 11.24
C LEU A 320 14.61 0.44 11.10
N LYS A 321 15.20 -0.70 11.47
CA LYS A 321 16.62 -0.94 11.26
C LYS A 321 17.00 -0.86 9.79
N SER A 322 16.27 -1.55 8.91
CA SER A 322 16.54 -1.53 7.46
C SER A 322 16.42 -0.14 6.85
N VAL A 323 15.37 0.62 7.20
CA VAL A 323 15.15 1.99 6.71
C VAL A 323 16.25 2.93 7.21
N LYS A 324 16.69 2.77 8.47
CA LYS A 324 17.79 3.53 9.06
C LYS A 324 19.14 3.21 8.40
N ASP A 325 19.44 1.93 8.22
CA ASP A 325 20.69 1.46 7.62
C ASP A 325 20.83 1.94 6.15
N ASN A 326 19.71 2.16 5.45
CA ASN A 326 19.67 2.75 4.11
C ASN A 326 19.67 4.30 4.09
N GLY A 327 19.62 4.98 5.25
CA GLY A 327 19.65 6.44 5.33
C GLY A 327 18.34 7.16 5.02
N TYR A 328 17.20 6.47 5.02
CA TYR A 328 15.89 7.05 4.71
C TYR A 328 15.24 7.72 5.94
N ASN A 329 15.79 8.86 6.38
CA ASN A 329 15.35 9.55 7.59
C ASN A 329 13.85 9.84 7.61
N SER A 330 13.30 10.44 6.55
CA SER A 330 11.86 10.77 6.48
C SER A 330 10.96 9.53 6.61
N SER A 331 11.33 8.44 5.92
CA SER A 331 10.63 7.16 6.03
C SER A 331 10.77 6.52 7.42
N TYR A 332 11.93 6.69 8.07
CA TYR A 332 12.17 6.22 9.43
C TYR A 332 11.25 6.93 10.44
N GLU A 333 11.12 8.25 10.34
CA GLU A 333 10.24 9.04 11.20
C GLU A 333 8.78 8.60 11.04
N GLU A 334 8.32 8.45 9.80
CA GLU A 334 6.95 7.99 9.49
C GLU A 334 6.67 6.60 10.06
N LEU A 335 7.61 5.66 9.88
CA LEU A 335 7.50 4.30 10.39
C LEU A 335 7.55 4.24 11.93
N ASP A 336 8.40 5.04 12.58
CA ASP A 336 8.50 5.07 14.05
C ASP A 336 7.23 5.66 14.67
N MET A 337 6.65 6.70 14.06
CA MET A 337 5.35 7.24 14.47
C MET A 337 4.25 6.18 14.35
N GLU A 338 4.21 5.42 13.25
CA GLU A 338 3.26 4.32 13.09
C GLU A 338 3.47 3.24 14.16
N TYR A 339 4.72 2.83 14.41
CA TYR A 339 5.05 1.82 15.41
C TYR A 339 4.61 2.24 16.81
N ARG A 340 4.89 3.49 17.23
CA ARG A 340 4.46 4.01 18.54
C ARG A 340 2.95 4.01 18.67
N HIS A 341 2.25 4.42 17.63
CA HIS A 341 0.78 4.40 17.61
C HIS A 341 0.23 2.97 17.72
N VAL A 342 0.80 2.01 16.98
CA VAL A 342 0.41 0.60 17.05
C VAL A 342 0.72 -0.01 18.43
N ASN A 343 1.87 0.32 19.01
CA ASN A 343 2.23 -0.15 20.35
C ASN A 343 1.31 0.44 21.42
N ALA A 344 0.97 1.74 21.33
CA ALA A 344 0.04 2.38 22.27
C ALA A 344 -1.39 1.82 22.18
N THR A 345 -1.84 1.45 20.99
CA THR A 345 -3.17 0.86 20.77
C THR A 345 -3.24 -0.61 21.20
N ARG A 346 -2.16 -1.38 21.06
CA ARG A 346 -2.08 -2.79 21.49
C ARG A 346 -1.75 -2.98 22.97
N HIS A 347 -0.85 -2.16 23.53
CA HIS A 347 -0.40 -2.20 24.93
C HIS A 347 -0.75 -0.92 25.71
N PRO A 348 -2.04 -0.69 26.02
CA PRO A 348 -2.45 0.52 26.74
C PRO A 348 -1.92 0.57 28.20
N LEU A 349 -1.42 -0.54 28.75
CA LEU A 349 -0.99 -0.66 30.15
C LEU A 349 0.49 -0.30 30.39
N ASP A 350 1.37 -0.51 29.40
CA ASP A 350 2.82 -0.44 29.62
C ASP A 350 3.38 0.99 29.51
N SER A 351 2.78 1.84 28.68
CA SER A 351 3.24 3.21 28.46
C SER A 351 3.15 4.13 29.68
N ASN A 352 2.36 3.76 30.69
CA ASN A 352 2.16 4.54 31.92
C ASN A 352 2.36 3.73 33.21
N SER A 353 2.87 2.50 33.15
CA SER A 353 3.00 1.62 34.32
C SER A 353 3.78 2.27 35.47
N ALA A 354 4.84 3.03 35.17
CA ALA A 354 5.61 3.78 36.17
C ALA A 354 4.81 4.93 36.81
N ALA A 355 4.08 5.72 36.00
CA ALA A 355 3.22 6.79 36.49
C ALA A 355 2.06 6.25 37.35
N PHE A 356 1.44 5.14 36.93
CA PHE A 356 0.40 4.46 37.70
C PHE A 356 0.93 3.83 38.99
N THR A 357 2.13 3.26 38.97
CA THR A 357 2.78 2.70 40.16
C THR A 357 3.12 3.82 41.17
N PHE A 358 3.58 4.97 40.70
CA PHE A 358 3.81 6.15 41.53
C PHE A 358 2.53 6.68 42.18
N ILE A 359 1.46 6.83 41.39
CA ILE A 359 0.13 7.27 41.86
C ILE A 359 -0.44 6.28 42.88
N ARG A 360 -0.36 4.97 42.60
CA ARG A 360 -0.80 3.90 43.51
C ARG A 360 -0.05 3.89 44.84
N LYS A 361 1.20 4.35 44.86
CA LYS A 361 2.03 4.42 46.06
C LYS A 361 1.72 5.65 46.95
N HIS A 362 1.19 6.74 46.39
CA HIS A 362 1.07 8.02 47.11
C HIS A 362 -0.38 8.53 47.30
N ILE A 363 -1.39 7.85 46.74
CA ILE A 363 -2.79 8.26 46.87
C ILE A 363 -3.59 7.19 47.62
N SER A 364 -4.54 7.62 48.48
CA SER A 364 -5.38 6.73 49.27
C SER A 364 -6.08 5.68 48.39
N LYS A 365 -6.18 4.43 48.88
CA LYS A 365 -6.74 3.30 48.12
C LYS A 365 -8.11 3.60 47.51
N THR A 366 -8.93 4.39 48.19
CA THR A 366 -10.29 4.75 47.76
C THR A 366 -10.31 5.79 46.63
N PHE A 367 -9.43 6.81 46.70
CA PHE A 367 -9.31 7.78 45.61
C PHE A 367 -8.58 7.17 44.41
N ALA A 368 -7.56 6.35 44.64
CA ALA A 368 -6.88 5.60 43.59
C ALA A 368 -7.86 4.68 42.85
N PHE A 369 -8.80 4.02 43.55
CA PHE A 369 -9.81 3.18 42.91
C PHE A 369 -10.84 3.99 42.12
N ASN A 370 -11.38 5.09 42.65
CA ASN A 370 -12.34 5.92 41.90
C ASN A 370 -11.68 6.65 40.73
N ALA A 371 -10.44 7.13 40.89
CA ALA A 371 -9.64 7.68 39.80
C ALA A 371 -9.29 6.60 38.77
N TRP A 372 -9.03 5.36 39.19
CA TRP A 372 -8.80 4.21 38.31
C TRP A 372 -10.06 3.85 37.52
N VAL A 373 -11.26 3.77 38.12
CA VAL A 373 -12.52 3.48 37.40
C VAL A 373 -12.85 4.58 36.38
N ILE A 374 -12.60 5.85 36.70
CA ILE A 374 -12.78 6.97 35.76
C ILE A 374 -11.72 6.94 34.66
N ALA A 375 -10.45 6.69 35.01
CA ALA A 375 -9.35 6.58 34.05
C ALA A 375 -9.42 5.32 33.19
N GLU A 376 -10.03 4.24 33.65
CA GLU A 376 -10.23 3.01 32.89
C GLU A 376 -11.37 3.18 31.88
N LYS A 377 -12.41 3.93 32.24
CA LYS A 377 -13.44 4.40 31.28
C LYS A 377 -12.92 5.48 30.32
N MET A 378 -11.94 6.28 30.73
CA MET A 378 -11.26 7.28 29.91
C MET A 378 -9.80 6.88 29.65
N ARG A 379 -9.56 5.64 29.16
CA ARG A 379 -8.21 5.06 29.02
C ARG A 379 -7.19 6.07 28.49
N PRO A 380 -6.29 6.61 29.34
CA PRO A 380 -5.41 7.70 28.98
C PRO A 380 -4.30 7.30 27.99
N ALA A 381 -4.13 6.00 27.69
CA ALA A 381 -3.22 5.54 26.66
C ALA A 381 -3.56 6.14 25.29
N HIS A 382 -4.84 6.15 24.90
CA HIS A 382 -5.27 6.82 23.67
C HIS A 382 -5.19 8.34 23.79
N LEU A 383 -5.50 8.91 24.95
CA LEU A 383 -5.44 10.37 25.15
C LEU A 383 -4.01 10.88 25.03
N TRP A 384 -3.06 10.26 25.75
CA TRP A 384 -1.66 10.66 25.74
C TRP A 384 -1.02 10.40 24.38
N ASP A 385 -1.32 9.27 23.74
CA ASP A 385 -0.87 8.99 22.37
C ASP A 385 -1.44 10.00 21.36
N THR A 386 -2.72 10.35 21.49
CA THR A 386 -3.36 11.39 20.68
C THR A 386 -2.73 12.76 20.94
N ILE A 387 -2.42 13.08 22.20
CA ILE A 387 -1.68 14.29 22.56
C ILE A 387 -0.30 14.24 21.94
N GLN A 388 0.49 13.18 22.09
CA GLN A 388 1.83 13.08 21.51
C GLN A 388 1.80 13.15 19.98
N ARG A 389 0.84 12.51 19.33
CA ARG A 389 0.67 12.57 17.88
C ARG A 389 0.31 13.98 17.40
N ASN A 390 -0.68 14.61 18.04
CA ASN A 390 -1.19 15.90 17.59
C ASN A 390 -0.31 17.08 18.03
N TRP A 391 0.23 17.04 19.25
CA TRP A 391 0.97 18.13 19.88
C TRP A 391 2.33 18.39 19.22
N TRP A 392 3.08 17.32 18.94
CA TRP A 392 4.47 17.42 18.46
C TRP A 392 4.93 16.23 17.60
N GLY A 393 4.00 15.40 17.09
CA GLY A 393 4.31 14.26 16.22
C GLY A 393 5.31 13.29 16.86
N TYR A 394 5.10 12.91 18.12
CA TYR A 394 6.03 12.08 18.90
C TYR A 394 7.46 12.64 19.06
N GLY A 395 7.63 13.95 18.85
CA GLY A 395 8.90 14.66 18.94
C GLY A 395 9.55 14.96 17.59
N TYR A 396 8.99 14.47 16.48
CA TYR A 396 9.49 14.76 15.12
C TYR A 396 9.03 16.13 14.63
N GLU A 397 7.77 16.50 14.88
CA GLU A 397 7.19 17.76 14.41
C GLU A 397 7.17 18.82 15.52
N LYS A 398 8.37 19.18 16.02
CA LYS A 398 8.51 20.10 17.16
C LYS A 398 7.89 21.48 16.93
N THR A 399 7.72 21.91 15.67
CA THR A 399 7.06 23.18 15.31
C THR A 399 5.57 23.19 15.65
N LYS A 400 4.90 22.03 15.71
CA LYS A 400 3.49 21.94 16.13
C LYS A 400 3.27 22.45 17.55
N VAL A 401 4.27 22.33 18.43
CA VAL A 401 4.22 22.87 19.81
C VAL A 401 3.93 24.38 19.81
N LEU A 402 4.54 25.14 18.90
CA LEU A 402 4.33 26.59 18.81
C LEU A 402 2.89 26.90 18.41
N TYR A 403 2.39 26.20 17.39
CA TYR A 403 1.02 26.34 16.92
C TYR A 403 0.00 26.05 18.04
N TRP A 404 0.15 24.93 18.74
CA TRP A 404 -0.75 24.57 19.84
C TRP A 404 -0.64 25.51 21.03
N SER A 405 0.56 25.98 21.36
CA SER A 405 0.76 26.98 22.43
C SER A 405 -0.01 28.26 22.11
N LEU A 406 0.06 28.76 20.87
CA LEU A 406 -0.71 29.92 20.42
C LEU A 406 -2.22 29.68 20.49
N LEU A 407 -2.69 28.50 20.06
CA LEU A 407 -4.10 28.13 20.09
C LEU A 407 -4.64 28.05 21.53
N ILE A 408 -3.86 27.50 22.46
CA ILE A 408 -4.20 27.45 23.89
C ILE A 408 -4.24 28.86 24.49
N ILE A 409 -3.24 29.71 24.20
CA ILE A 409 -3.24 31.11 24.63
C ILE A 409 -4.50 31.82 24.12
N PHE A 410 -4.87 31.60 22.86
CA PHE A 410 -6.08 32.18 22.28
C PHE A 410 -7.34 31.67 22.98
N GLY A 411 -7.45 30.36 23.24
CA GLY A 411 -8.56 29.77 23.99
C GLY A 411 -8.70 30.34 25.41
N PHE A 412 -7.60 30.43 26.16
CA PHE A 412 -7.60 31.07 27.47
C PHE A 412 -7.90 32.57 27.39
N SER A 413 -7.44 33.26 26.35
CA SER A 413 -7.71 34.70 26.17
C SER A 413 -9.20 34.96 25.94
N ILE A 414 -9.88 34.11 25.18
CA ILE A 414 -11.34 34.17 25.01
C ILE A 414 -12.05 33.92 26.34
N TYR A 415 -11.65 32.87 27.08
CA TYR A 415 -12.23 32.58 28.39
C TYR A 415 -12.03 33.76 29.36
N ASN A 416 -10.80 34.26 29.44
CA ASN A 416 -10.43 35.38 30.30
C ASN A 416 -11.15 36.67 29.92
N PHE A 417 -11.47 36.88 28.63
CA PHE A 417 -12.18 38.05 28.18
C PHE A 417 -13.59 38.14 28.80
N TYR A 418 -14.29 37.01 28.92
CA TYR A 418 -15.62 36.95 29.57
C TYR A 418 -15.55 37.09 31.10
N HIS A 419 -14.41 36.78 31.71
CA HIS A 419 -14.20 36.78 33.16
C HIS A 419 -13.19 37.84 33.65
N TYR A 420 -12.89 38.85 32.82
CA TYR A 420 -11.71 39.67 33.01
C TYR A 420 -11.71 40.48 34.32
N GLY A 421 -12.85 41.07 34.68
CA GLY A 421 -13.00 41.79 35.94
C GLY A 421 -12.80 40.90 37.18
N GLN A 422 -13.21 39.64 37.10
CA GLN A 422 -13.02 38.68 38.19
C GLN A 422 -11.54 38.27 38.30
N LEU A 423 -10.84 38.11 37.18
CA LEU A 423 -9.41 37.80 37.15
C LEU A 423 -8.55 38.94 37.70
N LEU A 424 -8.86 40.18 37.35
CA LEU A 424 -8.18 41.37 37.90
C LEU A 424 -8.34 41.51 39.42
N SER A 425 -9.44 41.02 39.98
CA SER A 425 -9.63 40.97 41.44
C SER A 425 -8.72 39.95 42.15
N VAL A 426 -8.16 39.01 41.40
CA VAL A 426 -7.25 37.97 41.91
C VAL A 426 -5.80 38.35 41.69
N LEU A 427 -5.46 38.81 40.48
CA LEU A 427 -4.13 39.24 40.10
C LEU A 427 -4.25 40.51 39.24
N ASN A 428 -4.07 41.66 39.89
CA ASN A 428 -4.12 42.95 39.24
C ASN A 428 -2.75 43.27 38.61
N ILE A 429 -2.73 43.52 37.30
CA ILE A 429 -1.57 44.04 36.59
C ILE A 429 -1.96 45.45 36.15
N GLU A 430 -1.45 46.45 36.86
CA GLU A 430 -1.89 47.85 36.77
C GLU A 430 -1.90 48.37 35.31
N ASN A 431 -0.87 48.03 34.53
CA ASN A 431 -0.74 48.44 33.12
C ASN A 431 -1.74 47.78 32.16
N LEU A 432 -2.41 46.70 32.57
CA LEU A 432 -3.35 45.95 31.75
C LEU A 432 -4.81 46.11 32.23
N ASN A 433 -5.08 47.09 33.10
CA ASN A 433 -6.43 47.34 33.58
C ASN A 433 -7.30 48.03 32.48
N PRO A 434 -8.49 47.51 32.13
CA PRO A 434 -9.42 48.16 31.20
C PRO A 434 -9.81 49.59 31.57
N SER A 435 -9.68 49.97 32.85
CA SER A 435 -9.91 51.35 33.30
C SER A 435 -8.96 52.35 32.65
N ASN A 436 -7.80 51.89 32.17
CA ASN A 436 -6.82 52.73 31.50
C ASN A 436 -7.20 53.05 30.04
N ILE A 437 -8.25 52.41 29.51
CA ILE A 437 -8.75 52.70 28.15
C ILE A 437 -9.53 54.03 28.19
N PRO A 438 -9.16 55.04 27.38
CA PRO A 438 -9.82 56.35 27.37
C PRO A 438 -11.33 56.24 27.17
N GLU A 439 -12.11 56.97 27.99
CA GLU A 439 -13.58 56.92 27.96
C GLU A 439 -14.17 57.35 26.61
N ASN A 440 -13.47 58.19 25.86
CA ASN A 440 -13.86 58.66 24.52
C ASN A 440 -13.69 57.60 23.41
N THR A 441 -13.19 56.40 23.72
CA THR A 441 -12.98 55.34 22.74
C THR A 441 -14.32 54.73 22.29
N SER A 442 -14.56 54.68 20.98
CA SER A 442 -15.79 54.09 20.42
C SER A 442 -16.00 52.64 20.85
N GLY A 443 -17.26 52.21 20.99
CA GLY A 443 -17.62 50.91 21.59
C GLY A 443 -16.91 49.70 20.95
N ASN A 444 -16.80 49.65 19.62
CA ASN A 444 -16.12 48.55 18.93
C ASN A 444 -14.59 48.60 19.15
N LYS A 445 -13.98 49.80 19.10
CA LYS A 445 -12.55 49.96 19.40
C LYS A 445 -12.24 49.61 20.85
N ARG A 446 -13.11 49.99 21.79
CA ARG A 446 -12.98 49.66 23.22
C ARG A 446 -13.03 48.15 23.45
N LYS A 447 -13.96 47.44 22.80
CA LYS A 447 -14.02 45.97 22.85
C LYS A 447 -12.74 45.32 22.30
N ALA A 448 -12.26 45.77 21.14
CA ALA A 448 -11.03 45.26 20.53
C ALA A 448 -9.80 45.49 21.42
N LEU A 449 -9.67 46.69 22.02
CA LEU A 449 -8.59 47.01 22.96
C LEU A 449 -8.70 46.20 24.25
N THR A 450 -9.91 45.98 24.77
CA THR A 450 -10.12 45.13 25.96
C THR A 450 -9.70 43.69 25.68
N TYR A 451 -10.04 43.17 24.49
CA TYR A 451 -9.56 41.86 24.07
C TYR A 451 -8.04 41.80 23.93
N TRP A 452 -7.42 42.83 23.36
CA TRP A 452 -5.96 42.94 23.27
C TRP A 452 -5.28 42.96 24.66
N TYR A 453 -5.84 43.71 25.62
CA TYR A 453 -5.34 43.74 27.00
C TYR A 453 -5.47 42.36 27.65
N CYS A 454 -6.59 41.67 27.43
CA CYS A 454 -6.82 40.31 27.91
C CYS A 454 -5.86 39.29 27.28
N LEU A 455 -5.61 39.38 25.98
CA LEU A 455 -4.63 38.54 25.27
C LEU A 455 -3.22 38.76 25.82
N THR A 456 -2.83 40.02 26.02
CA THR A 456 -1.54 40.39 26.60
C THR A 456 -1.41 39.89 28.05
N TYR A 457 -2.46 40.06 28.85
CA TYR A 457 -2.54 39.54 30.22
C TYR A 457 -2.38 38.02 30.25
N THR A 458 -3.10 37.32 29.37
CA THR A 458 -3.07 35.86 29.25
C THR A 458 -1.68 35.39 28.83
N SER A 459 -1.07 36.06 27.85
CA SER A 459 0.26 35.73 27.33
C SER A 459 1.34 35.97 28.39
N PHE A 460 1.25 37.08 29.12
CA PHE A 460 2.14 37.39 30.24
C PHE A 460 2.05 36.32 31.32
N LEU A 461 0.83 35.93 31.72
CA LEU A 461 0.64 34.85 32.69
C LEU A 461 1.19 33.51 32.20
N PHE A 462 0.97 33.20 30.92
CA PHE A 462 1.33 31.92 30.31
C PHE A 462 2.85 31.71 30.22
N PHE A 463 3.61 32.77 29.93
CA PHE A 463 5.07 32.70 29.78
C PHE A 463 5.85 33.17 31.02
N LYS A 464 5.16 33.55 32.11
CA LYS A 464 5.83 33.98 33.34
C LYS A 464 6.60 32.80 33.94
N ILE A 465 7.90 32.94 34.19
CA ILE A 465 8.69 31.89 34.84
C ILE A 465 8.55 31.99 36.36
N SER A 466 8.71 33.19 36.93
CA SER A 466 8.62 33.44 38.37
C SER A 466 7.22 33.92 38.76
N PHE A 467 6.40 33.02 39.29
CA PHE A 467 5.07 33.38 39.79
C PHE A 467 5.09 33.63 41.30
N GLU A 468 4.90 34.88 41.70
CA GLU A 468 4.85 35.26 43.11
C GLU A 468 3.47 34.96 43.71
N PHE A 469 3.35 33.80 44.35
CA PHE A 469 2.10 33.37 45.01
C PHE A 469 1.61 34.34 46.10
N LYS A 470 2.49 35.18 46.65
CA LYS A 470 2.13 36.17 47.67
C LYS A 470 1.16 37.24 47.15
N ALA A 471 1.16 37.51 45.84
CA ALA A 471 0.28 38.49 45.22
C ALA A 471 -1.14 37.95 44.95
N LEU A 472 -1.38 36.65 45.14
CA LEU A 472 -2.68 36.04 44.88
C LEU A 472 -3.63 36.16 46.05
N ASN A 473 -4.86 36.58 45.77
CA ASN A 473 -5.96 36.48 46.72
C ASN A 473 -6.62 35.08 46.64
N PHE A 474 -6.12 34.12 47.42
CA PHE A 474 -6.60 32.74 47.48
C PHE A 474 -8.09 32.57 47.85
N GLY A 475 -8.77 33.61 48.34
CA GLY A 475 -10.19 33.56 48.68
C GLY A 475 -11.14 33.49 47.48
N LYS A 476 -10.63 33.61 46.24
CA LYS A 476 -11.45 33.65 45.02
C LYS A 476 -11.32 32.35 44.21
N ARG A 477 -12.45 31.85 43.68
CA ARG A 477 -12.49 30.62 42.85
C ARG A 477 -11.66 30.71 41.57
N PHE A 478 -11.45 31.91 41.04
CA PHE A 478 -10.66 32.16 39.82
C PHE A 478 -9.15 31.96 39.99
N VAL A 479 -8.66 31.85 41.23
CA VAL A 479 -7.26 31.50 41.51
C VAL A 479 -6.90 30.15 40.88
N LEU A 480 -7.79 29.15 40.99
CA LEU A 480 -7.54 27.83 40.43
C LEU A 480 -7.37 27.88 38.90
N ILE A 481 -8.17 28.70 38.21
CA ILE A 481 -8.08 28.85 36.75
C ILE A 481 -6.76 29.51 36.36
N LEU A 482 -6.35 30.56 37.06
CA LEU A 482 -5.05 31.21 36.84
C LEU A 482 -3.88 30.22 37.06
N LEU A 483 -3.96 29.39 38.10
CA LEU A 483 -2.95 28.37 38.38
C LEU A 483 -2.91 27.29 37.29
N VAL A 484 -4.06 26.84 36.80
CA VAL A 484 -4.12 25.88 35.67
C VAL A 484 -3.53 26.50 34.41
N GLN A 485 -3.89 27.73 34.07
CA GLN A 485 -3.35 28.42 32.92
C GLN A 485 -1.83 28.62 33.03
N TYR A 486 -1.34 29.04 34.20
CA TYR A 486 0.08 29.17 34.49
C TYR A 486 0.82 27.84 34.35
N PHE A 487 0.27 26.75 34.90
CA PHE A 487 0.87 25.42 34.82
C PHE A 487 0.92 24.89 33.38
N VAL A 488 -0.16 25.04 32.62
CA VAL A 488 -0.18 24.71 31.18
C VAL A 488 0.85 25.56 30.42
N GLY A 489 0.97 26.84 30.78
CA GLY A 489 1.97 27.75 30.24
C GLY A 489 3.41 27.33 30.50
N LEU A 490 3.72 26.87 31.72
CA LEU A 490 5.02 26.30 32.07
C LEU A 490 5.34 25.04 31.24
N ILE A 491 4.38 24.13 31.08
CA ILE A 491 4.55 22.93 30.25
C ILE A 491 4.88 23.33 28.81
N CYS A 492 4.09 24.23 28.23
CA CYS A 492 4.32 24.70 26.86
C CYS A 492 5.68 25.39 26.72
N SER A 493 6.05 26.23 27.69
CA SER A 493 7.34 26.90 27.73
C SER A 493 8.49 25.91 27.78
N ALA A 494 8.39 24.84 28.59
CA ALA A 494 9.40 23.78 28.64
C ALA A 494 9.59 23.09 27.28
N PHE A 495 8.50 22.81 26.55
CA PHE A 495 8.59 22.25 25.19
C PHE A 495 9.18 23.24 24.17
N ILE A 496 8.85 24.54 24.28
CA ILE A 496 9.43 25.57 23.41
C ILE A 496 10.93 25.73 23.67
N VAL A 497 11.33 25.72 24.95
CA VAL A 497 12.74 25.75 25.34
C VAL A 497 13.49 24.52 24.80
N ASN A 498 12.89 23.33 24.90
CA ASN A 498 13.44 22.12 24.28
C ASN A 498 13.54 22.23 22.74
N LEU A 499 12.56 22.86 22.07
CA LEU A 499 12.63 23.15 20.64
C LEU A 499 13.81 24.08 20.29
N ILE A 500 14.10 25.09 21.12
CA ILE A 500 15.21 26.02 20.92
C ILE A 500 16.56 25.33 21.12
N PHE A 501 16.71 24.52 22.18
CA PHE A 501 17.97 23.85 22.49
C PHE A 501 18.27 22.62 21.63
N SER A 502 17.26 22.07 20.94
CA SER A 502 17.42 20.88 20.10
C SER A 502 17.66 21.19 18.63
N ARG A 503 17.78 22.48 18.28
CA ARG A 503 18.44 22.96 17.06
C ARG A 503 19.91 23.16 17.33
#